data_AF-A0A651DFF9-F1
#
_entry.id   AF-A0A651DFF9-F1
#
_cell.length_a   1.000
_cell.length_b   1.000
_cell.length_c   1.000
_cell.angle_alpha   90.00
_cell.angle_beta   90.00
_cell.angle_gamma   90.00
#
_symmetry.space_group_name_H-M   'P 1'
#
loop_
_entity.id
_entity.type
_entity.pdbx_description
1 polymer ?
#
loop_
_entity_poly.entity_id
_entity_poly.type
_entity_poly.pdbx_seq_one_letter_code
_entity_poly.pdbx_strand_id
1 'polypeptide(L)'
;MAAPALAAHMAGVLTAGPDELIEGRALASEIVNDGWRRYTGRDDIPRIDARRAGANLAAIAGSGGLTFFAHYATDTAGHRGGMPGGIAALERVDRFLGGLLAALPAHALLLIASDHGNLEDIEAGHTRNPALGLAVGPAARLTRLPPLVGLTDLAPAILGALGGD
;
A
#
# COMPACT_ATOMS: atom_id res chain seq x y z
N MET A 1 -7.14 5.78 10.65
CA MET A 1 -8.38 6.26 9.98
C MET A 1 -8.15 6.20 8.48
N ALA A 2 -9.06 5.65 7.67
CA ALA A 2 -8.86 5.45 6.23
C ALA A 2 -9.17 6.72 5.39
N ALA A 3 -8.62 7.87 5.81
CA ALA A 3 -8.97 9.18 5.22
C ALA A 3 -8.73 9.26 3.69
N PRO A 4 -7.61 8.76 3.13
CA PRO A 4 -7.41 8.78 1.68
C PRO A 4 -8.47 7.98 0.89
N ALA A 5 -8.80 6.77 1.36
CA ALA A 5 -9.81 5.94 0.71
C ALA A 5 -11.21 6.57 0.79
N LEU A 6 -11.57 7.16 1.94
CA LEU A 6 -12.82 7.88 2.08
C LEU A 6 -12.89 9.10 1.16
N ALA A 7 -11.83 9.91 1.10
CA ALA A 7 -11.77 11.07 0.21
C ALA A 7 -11.92 10.66 -1.27
N ALA A 8 -11.20 9.61 -1.70
CA ALA A 8 -11.29 9.07 -3.05
C ALA A 8 -12.69 8.52 -3.36
N HIS A 9 -13.35 7.88 -2.39
CA HIS A 9 -14.72 7.40 -2.54
C HIS A 9 -15.72 8.55 -2.68
N MET A 10 -15.64 9.57 -1.80
CA MET A 10 -16.51 10.75 -1.87
C MET A 10 -16.30 11.57 -3.15
N ALA A 11 -15.09 11.57 -3.70
CA ALA A 11 -14.77 12.21 -4.98
C ALA A 11 -15.20 11.38 -6.20
N GLY A 12 -15.75 10.16 -6.01
CA GLY A 12 -16.19 9.29 -7.10
C GLY A 12 -15.06 8.65 -7.91
N VAL A 13 -13.82 8.71 -7.43
CA VAL A 13 -12.64 8.14 -8.12
C VAL A 13 -12.25 6.75 -7.59
N LEU A 14 -12.71 6.37 -6.40
CA LEU A 14 -12.61 5.01 -5.88
C LEU A 14 -13.95 4.28 -6.06
N THR A 15 -14.06 3.57 -7.18
CA THR A 15 -15.26 2.81 -7.56
C THR A 15 -15.10 1.29 -7.43
N ALA A 16 -13.89 0.83 -7.09
CA ALA A 16 -13.58 -0.59 -6.98
C ALA A 16 -14.34 -1.26 -5.83
N GLY A 17 -14.97 -2.39 -6.13
CA GLY A 17 -15.80 -3.14 -5.19
C GLY A 17 -15.45 -4.63 -5.13
N PRO A 18 -16.38 -5.45 -4.62
CA PRO A 18 -16.19 -6.89 -4.47
C PRO A 18 -15.89 -7.64 -5.78
N ASP A 19 -16.48 -7.21 -6.89
CA ASP A 19 -16.30 -7.90 -8.17
C ASP A 19 -14.91 -7.61 -8.74
N GLU A 20 -14.41 -6.37 -8.62
CA GLU A 20 -13.00 -6.05 -8.89
C GLU A 20 -12.05 -6.87 -8.00
N LEU A 21 -12.42 -7.12 -6.73
CA LEU A 21 -11.60 -7.91 -5.81
C LEU A 21 -11.53 -9.38 -6.25
N ILE A 22 -12.64 -9.93 -6.76
CA ILE A 22 -12.71 -11.29 -7.34
C ILE A 22 -11.82 -11.40 -8.57
N GLU A 23 -11.88 -10.41 -9.44
CA GLU A 23 -11.12 -10.35 -10.69
C GLU A 23 -9.63 -10.00 -10.49
N GLY A 24 -9.22 -9.65 -9.26
CA GLY A 24 -7.86 -9.18 -8.98
C GLY A 24 -7.56 -7.78 -9.51
N ARG A 25 -8.59 -6.99 -9.83
CA ARG A 25 -8.53 -5.57 -10.22
C ARG A 25 -8.68 -4.61 -9.03
N ALA A 26 -8.84 -5.14 -7.82
CA ALA A 26 -8.80 -4.39 -6.57
C ALA A 26 -7.97 -5.12 -5.50
N LEU A 27 -7.63 -4.41 -4.44
CA LEU A 27 -6.97 -4.98 -3.26
C LEU A 27 -7.75 -4.64 -1.99
N ALA A 28 -7.80 -5.60 -1.09
CA ALA A 28 -8.14 -5.35 0.30
C ALA A 28 -7.03 -4.52 0.97
N SER A 29 -7.42 -3.58 1.84
CA SER A 29 -6.47 -2.77 2.61
C SER A 29 -5.52 -3.63 3.46
N GLU A 30 -5.96 -4.81 3.85
CA GLU A 30 -5.23 -5.81 4.64
C GLU A 30 -4.23 -6.63 3.82
N ILE A 31 -4.01 -6.29 2.54
CA ILE A 31 -3.22 -7.00 1.53
C ILE A 31 -3.87 -8.31 1.07
N VAL A 32 -4.46 -9.08 1.99
CA VAL A 32 -5.13 -10.35 1.70
C VAL A 32 -6.64 -10.26 1.91
N ASN A 33 -7.39 -11.16 1.28
CA ASN A 33 -8.86 -11.10 1.23
C ASN A 33 -9.58 -11.73 2.44
N ASP A 34 -8.84 -12.21 3.45
CA ASP A 34 -9.44 -12.95 4.57
C ASP A 34 -10.49 -12.13 5.35
N GLY A 35 -10.22 -10.83 5.57
CA GLY A 35 -11.17 -9.92 6.20
C GLY A 35 -12.46 -9.78 5.38
N TRP A 36 -12.32 -9.55 4.08
CA TRP A 36 -13.47 -9.44 3.16
C TRP A 36 -14.32 -10.71 3.17
N ARG A 37 -13.71 -11.89 3.04
CA ARG A 37 -14.43 -13.18 3.11
C ARG A 37 -15.16 -13.32 4.45
N ARG A 38 -14.47 -13.04 5.56
CA ARG A 38 -15.03 -13.19 6.93
C ARG A 38 -16.21 -12.26 7.19
N TYR A 39 -16.10 -10.98 6.83
CA TYR A 39 -17.10 -9.98 7.22
C TYR A 39 -18.25 -9.84 6.22
N THR A 40 -18.05 -10.19 4.95
CA THR A 40 -19.13 -10.17 3.94
C THR A 40 -19.82 -11.52 3.76
N GLY A 41 -19.20 -12.62 4.19
CA GLY A 41 -19.71 -13.98 3.94
C GLY A 41 -19.61 -14.43 2.48
N ARG A 42 -18.93 -13.66 1.62
CA ARG A 42 -18.72 -14.01 0.21
C ARG A 42 -17.59 -15.02 0.04
N ASP A 43 -17.95 -16.25 -0.31
CA ASP A 43 -17.00 -17.33 -0.52
C ASP A 43 -16.31 -17.31 -1.89
N ASP A 44 -16.91 -16.60 -2.85
CA ASP A 44 -16.41 -16.42 -4.21
C ASP A 44 -15.25 -15.41 -4.30
N ILE A 45 -15.06 -14.58 -3.28
CA ILE A 45 -13.83 -13.79 -3.12
C ILE A 45 -12.65 -14.75 -2.93
N PRO A 46 -11.64 -14.71 -3.81
CA PRO A 46 -10.54 -15.68 -3.78
C PRO A 46 -9.64 -15.47 -2.56
N ARG A 47 -9.10 -16.57 -2.03
CA ARG A 47 -7.99 -16.52 -1.08
C ARG A 47 -6.70 -16.30 -1.86
N ILE A 48 -6.04 -15.18 -1.59
CA ILE A 48 -4.75 -14.84 -2.19
C ILE A 48 -3.73 -14.64 -1.08
N ASP A 49 -2.48 -15.02 -1.36
CA ASP A 49 -1.37 -14.65 -0.49
C ASP A 49 -0.87 -13.22 -0.76
N ALA A 50 0.00 -12.73 0.11
CA ALA A 50 0.53 -11.37 0.00
C ALA A 50 1.33 -11.17 -1.29
N ARG A 51 2.06 -12.18 -1.75
CA ARG A 51 2.86 -12.10 -2.99
C ARG A 51 1.96 -11.92 -4.20
N ARG A 52 0.86 -12.67 -4.29
CA ARG A 52 -0.14 -12.54 -5.35
C ARG A 52 -0.84 -11.19 -5.29
N ALA A 53 -1.18 -10.70 -4.10
CA ALA A 53 -1.73 -9.35 -3.94
C ALA A 53 -0.75 -8.27 -4.47
N GLY A 54 0.55 -8.40 -4.19
CA GLY A 54 1.58 -7.52 -4.73
C GLY A 54 1.59 -7.52 -6.26
N ALA A 55 1.52 -8.70 -6.88
CA ALA A 55 1.44 -8.82 -8.34
C ALA A 55 0.15 -8.21 -8.91
N ASN A 56 -0.99 -8.34 -8.22
CA ASN A 56 -2.23 -7.68 -8.62
C ASN A 56 -2.08 -6.14 -8.60
N LEU A 57 -1.44 -5.58 -7.56
CA LEU A 57 -1.19 -4.13 -7.49
C LEU A 57 -0.29 -3.67 -8.65
N ALA A 58 0.72 -4.46 -9.01
CA ALA A 58 1.57 -4.16 -10.16
C ALA A 58 0.79 -4.09 -11.48
N ALA A 59 -0.14 -5.03 -11.68
CA ALA A 59 -1.01 -5.07 -12.86
C ALA A 59 -1.96 -3.87 -12.91
N ILE A 60 -2.55 -3.50 -11.77
CA ILE A 60 -3.40 -2.30 -11.64
C ILE A 60 -2.58 -1.04 -11.99
N ALA A 61 -1.39 -0.91 -11.41
CA ALA A 61 -0.49 0.22 -11.65
C ALA A 61 -0.08 0.36 -13.12
N GLY A 62 0.10 -0.75 -13.85
CA GLY A 62 0.42 -0.73 -15.29
C GLY A 62 -0.70 -0.22 -16.19
N SER A 63 -1.92 -0.08 -15.68
CA SER A 63 -3.09 0.39 -16.44
C SER A 63 -3.51 1.84 -16.13
N GLY A 64 -2.96 2.44 -15.05
CA GLY A 64 -3.38 3.74 -14.54
C GLY A 64 -2.29 4.80 -14.60
N GLY A 65 -2.69 6.08 -14.61
CA GLY A 65 -1.75 7.21 -14.51
C GLY A 65 -1.21 7.43 -13.09
N LEU A 66 -2.04 7.16 -12.07
CA LEU A 66 -1.65 7.16 -10.65
C LEU A 66 -2.42 6.04 -9.94
N THR A 67 -1.70 5.20 -9.20
CA THR A 67 -2.30 4.19 -8.33
C THR A 67 -1.90 4.48 -6.88
N PHE A 68 -2.88 4.59 -6.01
CA PHE A 68 -2.67 4.82 -4.58
C PHE A 68 -3.24 3.65 -3.78
N PHE A 69 -2.40 3.02 -2.95
CA PHE A 69 -2.80 1.92 -2.08
C PHE A 69 -2.42 2.25 -0.63
N ALA A 70 -3.39 2.13 0.28
CA ALA A 70 -3.18 2.36 1.69
C ALA A 70 -3.39 1.08 2.50
N HIS A 71 -2.43 0.78 3.37
CA HIS A 71 -2.42 -0.37 4.25
C HIS A 71 -2.40 0.10 5.71
N TYR A 72 -3.28 -0.43 6.55
CA TYR A 72 -3.47 0.02 7.93
C TYR A 72 -3.20 -1.07 8.97
N ALA A 73 -3.02 -2.33 8.55
CA ALA A 73 -2.98 -3.45 9.49
C ALA A 73 -1.70 -3.49 10.33
N THR A 74 -0.61 -2.88 9.85
CA THR A 74 0.65 -2.72 10.62
C THR A 74 0.45 -1.89 11.88
N ASP A 75 -0.29 -0.79 11.81
CA ASP A 75 -0.60 0.04 12.98
C ASP A 75 -1.42 -0.74 14.02
N THR A 76 -2.46 -1.45 13.56
CA THR A 76 -3.28 -2.29 14.44
C THR A 76 -2.46 -3.41 15.09
N ALA A 77 -1.54 -4.02 14.35
CA ALA A 77 -0.63 -5.03 14.87
C ALA A 77 0.33 -4.43 15.92
N GLY A 78 0.76 -3.19 15.73
CA GLY A 78 1.56 -2.46 16.69
C GLY A 78 0.88 -2.25 18.04
N HIS A 79 -0.39 -1.84 18.01
CA HIS A 79 -1.17 -1.61 19.24
C HIS A 79 -1.66 -2.87 19.94
N ARG A 80 -1.88 -3.97 19.20
CA ARG A 80 -2.66 -5.13 19.71
C ARG A 80 -2.06 -6.50 19.43
N GLY A 81 -1.04 -6.59 18.59
CA GLY A 81 -0.47 -7.85 18.13
C GLY A 81 0.67 -8.38 19.00
N GLY A 82 1.27 -7.52 19.84
CA GLY A 82 2.54 -7.82 20.50
C GLY A 82 3.64 -8.16 19.48
N MET A 83 4.79 -8.62 19.96
CA MET A 83 5.92 -8.96 19.08
C MET A 83 5.55 -9.98 17.97
N PRO A 84 4.84 -11.10 18.26
CA PRO A 84 4.48 -12.06 17.22
C PRO A 84 3.55 -11.48 16.15
N GLY A 85 2.58 -10.65 16.54
CA GLY A 85 1.68 -9.99 15.60
C GLY A 85 2.38 -8.93 14.75
N GLY A 86 3.31 -8.17 15.35
CA GLY A 86 4.16 -7.22 14.64
C GLY A 86 5.04 -7.90 13.58
N ILE A 87 5.69 -9.00 13.92
CA ILE A 87 6.49 -9.80 12.98
C ILE A 87 5.61 -10.31 11.83
N ALA A 88 4.46 -10.92 12.14
CA ALA A 88 3.56 -11.45 11.11
C ALA A 88 3.03 -10.35 10.16
N ALA A 89 2.80 -9.13 10.68
CA ALA A 89 2.41 -7.99 9.88
C ALA A 89 3.56 -7.53 8.96
N LEU A 90 4.78 -7.40 9.48
CA LEU A 90 5.96 -7.03 8.68
C LEU A 90 6.25 -8.05 7.60
N GLU A 91 6.21 -9.35 7.90
CA GLU A 91 6.40 -10.40 6.90
C GLU A 91 5.34 -10.38 5.79
N ARG A 92 4.10 -9.98 6.13
CA ARG A 92 3.05 -9.82 5.13
C ARG A 92 3.37 -8.66 4.19
N VAL A 93 3.81 -7.52 4.72
CA VAL A 93 4.25 -6.37 3.92
C VAL A 93 5.46 -6.75 3.06
N ASP A 94 6.45 -7.45 3.62
CA ASP A 94 7.64 -7.91 2.89
C ASP A 94 7.26 -8.81 1.70
N ARG A 95 6.45 -9.85 1.92
CA ARG A 95 5.98 -10.74 0.85
C ARG A 95 5.18 -10.00 -0.21
N PHE A 96 4.38 -9.01 0.20
CA PHE A 96 3.63 -8.14 -0.70
C PHE A 96 4.54 -7.30 -1.59
N LEU A 97 5.50 -6.59 -0.99
CA LEU A 97 6.49 -5.81 -1.73
C LEU A 97 7.31 -6.69 -2.66
N GLY A 98 7.69 -7.90 -2.23
CA GLY A 98 8.38 -8.87 -3.07
C GLY A 98 7.57 -9.31 -4.30
N GLY A 99 6.25 -9.45 -4.17
CA GLY A 99 5.36 -9.72 -5.30
C GLY A 99 5.18 -8.52 -6.23
N LEU A 100 5.01 -7.33 -5.65
CA LEU A 100 4.88 -6.06 -6.37
C LEU A 100 6.12 -5.77 -7.21
N LEU A 101 7.31 -5.79 -6.59
CA LEU A 101 8.57 -5.49 -7.26
C LEU A 101 8.90 -6.47 -8.38
N ALA A 102 8.55 -7.76 -8.21
CA ALA A 102 8.77 -8.78 -9.24
C ALA A 102 7.90 -8.58 -10.50
N ALA A 103 6.74 -7.93 -10.36
CA ALA A 103 5.79 -7.72 -11.45
C ALA A 103 5.67 -6.24 -11.88
N LEU A 104 6.45 -5.35 -11.27
CA LEU A 104 6.32 -3.91 -11.48
C LEU A 104 6.67 -3.52 -12.93
N PRO A 105 5.82 -2.74 -13.63
CA PRO A 105 6.11 -2.32 -15.00
C PRO A 105 7.41 -1.52 -15.12
N ALA A 106 8.09 -1.64 -16.26
CA ALA A 106 9.37 -0.94 -16.50
C ALA A 106 9.27 0.59 -16.46
N HIS A 107 8.07 1.14 -16.69
CA HIS A 107 7.83 2.59 -16.66
C HIS A 107 7.34 3.09 -15.30
N ALA A 108 7.09 2.21 -14.34
CA ALA A 108 6.48 2.59 -13.07
C ALA A 108 7.53 3.17 -12.10
N LEU A 109 7.16 4.26 -11.45
CA LEU A 109 7.79 4.80 -10.26
C LEU A 109 6.99 4.35 -9.04
N LEU A 110 7.61 3.60 -8.14
CA LEU A 110 6.99 3.19 -6.87
C LEU A 110 7.51 4.09 -5.74
N LEU A 111 6.60 4.82 -5.11
CA LEU A 111 6.86 5.52 -3.85
C LEU A 111 6.24 4.72 -2.71
N ILE A 112 7.03 4.44 -1.67
CA ILE A 112 6.58 3.76 -0.45
C ILE A 112 6.82 4.72 0.70
N ALA A 113 5.78 5.02 1.46
CA ALA A 113 5.87 5.87 2.64
C ALA A 113 5.07 5.30 3.81
N SER A 114 5.57 5.50 5.02
CA SER A 114 4.82 5.33 6.26
C SER A 114 4.44 6.70 6.80
N ASP A 115 3.23 6.87 7.31
CA ASP A 115 2.78 8.13 7.92
C ASP A 115 3.39 8.35 9.31
N HIS A 116 3.79 7.28 10.00
CA HIS A 116 4.54 7.34 11.26
C HIS A 116 5.32 6.04 11.53
N GLY A 117 6.09 6.01 12.63
CA GLY A 117 6.66 4.79 13.22
C GLY A 117 5.68 4.11 14.17
N ASN A 118 5.84 2.80 14.36
CA ASN A 118 5.11 1.99 15.34
C ASN A 118 5.83 0.65 15.59
N LEU A 119 5.86 -0.23 14.57
CA LEU A 119 6.32 -1.61 14.71
C LEU A 119 7.80 -1.77 15.07
N GLU A 120 8.62 -0.75 14.90
CA GLU A 120 10.01 -0.75 15.34
C GLU A 120 10.17 -0.71 16.86
N ASP A 121 9.15 -0.24 17.59
CA ASP A 121 9.06 -0.29 19.05
C ASP A 121 7.63 -0.69 19.46
N ILE A 122 7.43 -2.00 19.55
CA ILE A 122 6.11 -2.61 19.82
C ILE A 122 5.54 -2.23 21.20
N GLU A 123 6.36 -1.71 22.12
CA GLU A 123 5.93 -1.32 23.46
C GLU A 123 5.51 0.15 23.53
N ALA A 124 6.02 0.99 22.62
CA ALA A 124 5.79 2.43 22.63
C ALA A 124 4.51 2.87 21.92
N GLY A 125 3.93 2.01 21.06
CA GLY A 125 2.85 2.43 20.15
C GLY A 125 3.40 3.35 19.06
N HIS A 126 2.76 4.50 18.80
CA HIS A 126 3.31 5.44 17.82
C HIS A 126 4.62 6.04 18.31
N THR A 127 5.62 6.10 17.43
CA THR A 127 6.92 6.70 17.76
C THR A 127 7.15 8.02 17.01
N ARG A 128 8.21 8.73 17.39
CA ARG A 128 8.75 9.89 16.65
C ARG A 128 9.99 9.52 15.84
N ASN A 129 10.26 8.23 15.65
CA ASN A 129 11.35 7.80 14.78
C ASN A 129 11.05 8.25 13.34
N PRO A 130 12.09 8.53 12.53
CA PRO A 130 11.89 8.78 11.11
C PRO A 130 11.11 7.63 10.45
N ALA A 131 10.00 7.97 9.79
CA ALA A 131 9.17 7.00 9.09
C ALA A 131 9.83 6.54 7.78
N LEU A 132 9.41 5.39 7.28
CA LEU A 132 9.86 4.85 6.00
C LEU A 132 9.51 5.81 4.86
N GLY A 133 10.47 6.10 3.98
CA GLY A 133 10.28 6.81 2.71
C GLY A 133 11.23 6.25 1.66
N LEU A 134 10.70 5.64 0.60
CA LEU A 134 11.48 5.01 -0.47
C LEU A 134 10.93 5.37 -1.84
N ALA A 135 11.84 5.61 -2.79
CA ALA A 135 11.55 5.61 -4.21
C ALA A 135 12.25 4.41 -4.86
N VAL A 136 11.48 3.53 -5.48
CA VAL A 136 11.93 2.25 -6.04
C VAL A 136 11.29 1.99 -7.38
N GLY A 137 11.85 1.02 -8.11
CA GLY A 137 11.40 0.63 -9.43
C GLY A 137 12.27 1.21 -10.56
N PRO A 138 12.07 0.74 -11.81
CA PRO A 138 12.99 1.04 -12.89
C PRO A 138 12.99 2.53 -13.29
N ALA A 139 11.85 3.21 -13.17
CA ALA A 139 11.76 4.65 -13.43
C ALA A 139 12.36 5.51 -12.32
N ALA A 140 12.52 5.01 -11.09
CA ALA A 140 13.05 5.80 -9.96
C ALA A 140 14.45 6.37 -10.21
N ARG A 141 15.27 5.68 -11.03
CA ARG A 141 16.60 6.16 -11.42
C ARG A 141 16.57 7.24 -12.49
N LEU A 142 15.47 7.32 -13.24
CA LEU A 142 15.28 8.27 -14.34
C LEU A 142 14.49 9.50 -13.88
N THR A 143 13.68 9.37 -12.84
CA THR A 143 12.91 10.47 -12.25
C THR A 143 13.77 11.24 -11.25
N ARG A 144 13.95 12.55 -11.51
CA ARG A 144 14.60 13.45 -10.55
C ARG A 144 13.61 13.85 -9.46
N LEU A 145 13.51 13.04 -8.41
CA LEU A 145 12.67 13.37 -7.26
C LEU A 145 13.36 14.39 -6.34
N PRO A 146 12.62 15.35 -5.76
CA PRO A 146 13.14 16.18 -4.68
C PRO A 146 13.40 15.33 -3.43
N PRO A 147 14.20 15.83 -2.47
CA PRO A 147 14.34 15.18 -1.17
C PRO A 147 12.97 14.97 -0.52
N LEU A 148 12.68 13.74 -0.12
CA LEU A 148 11.48 13.38 0.65
C LEU A 148 11.88 13.37 2.13
N VAL A 149 11.74 14.53 2.79
CA VAL A 149 12.14 14.72 4.20
C VAL A 149 10.94 14.56 5.12
N GLY A 150 9.73 14.91 4.64
CA GLY A 150 8.48 14.74 5.35
C GLY A 150 7.32 14.34 4.45
N LEU A 151 6.19 14.00 5.07
CA LEU A 151 4.98 13.57 4.35
C LEU A 151 4.44 14.62 3.38
N THR A 152 4.65 15.91 3.69
CA THR A 152 4.24 17.04 2.83
C THR A 152 4.98 17.07 1.50
N ASP A 153 6.11 16.39 1.38
CA ASP A 153 6.92 16.36 0.15
C ASP A 153 6.38 15.33 -0.86
N LEU A 154 5.56 14.37 -0.41
CA LEU A 154 5.03 13.30 -1.26
C LEU A 154 4.10 13.82 -2.35
N ALA A 155 3.16 14.72 -2.01
CA ALA A 155 2.20 15.21 -3.00
C ALA A 155 2.86 16.03 -4.12
N PRO A 156 3.74 17.03 -3.84
CA PRO A 156 4.51 17.70 -4.88
C PRO A 156 5.40 16.75 -5.70
N ALA A 157 6.03 15.76 -5.06
CA ALA A 157 6.86 14.79 -5.76
C ALA A 157 6.05 13.90 -6.72
N ILE A 158 4.84 13.49 -6.32
CA ILE A 158 3.92 12.74 -7.18
C ILE A 158 3.47 13.61 -8.36
N LEU A 159 3.05 14.85 -8.12
CA LEU A 159 2.61 15.76 -9.19
C LEU A 159 3.73 16.01 -10.22
N GLY A 160 4.95 16.32 -9.74
CA GLY A 160 6.10 16.50 -10.63
C GLY A 160 6.45 15.25 -11.43
N ALA A 161 6.31 14.06 -10.84
CA ALA A 161 6.54 12.79 -11.56
C ALA A 161 5.47 12.51 -12.63
N LEU A 162 4.25 13.02 -12.45
CA LEU A 162 3.16 12.93 -13.42
C LEU A 162 3.19 14.05 -14.48
N GLY A 163 4.12 15.00 -14.37
CA GLY A 163 4.20 16.17 -15.25
C GLY A 163 3.15 17.23 -14.97
N GLY A 164 2.57 17.25 -13.77
CA GLY A 164 1.74 18.34 -13.28
C GLY A 164 2.58 19.41 -12.58
N ASP A 165 2.26 20.68 -12.82
CA ASP A 165 2.78 21.85 -12.09
C ASP A 165 2.10 22.02 -10.72
#